data_AF-A0A4P5PC71-F1
#
_entry.id   AF-A0A4P5PC71-F1
#
_cell.length_a   1.000
_cell.length_b   1.000
_cell.length_c   1.000
_cell.angle_alpha   90.00
_cell.angle_beta   90.00
_cell.angle_gamma   90.00
#
_symmetry.space_group_name_H-M   'P 1'
#
loop_
_entity.id
_entity.type
_entity.pdbx_description
1 polymer ?
#
loop_
_entity_poly.entity_id
_entity_poly.type
_entity_poly.pdbx_seq_one_letter_code
_entity_poly.pdbx_strand_id
1 'polypeptide(L)'
;MLKRLSKGVLLICLLLPMLCAFISHASAEEGPTGENVEIVLHKRVLRDADLSEFTPHQNDGHEANSESDILAKTTALDGAIFDVYDITQLYQESLQTENALLDQLNELSCQFVIDYLQKHGDQPILQGLKTNSEAEDGGILRFNVPKYNRTLNTSAAYLIVETGVDPSAGVAVDLNQARPLAVVLPILDPTTGQEMDTIHLYPKNISRLCSPYFFKIGKKQDGSEVPLAGVSFVLYRKDEAGNRQYLDARATTNLSERWKGTSDPKTDTTLSRFISNETGLVELSGVYLSAGTYYLEEIQSVEGYTMSEKEIPVVIPEVSTDVEGNPTTVTINGQLMADRGADGAVTTEAVEKKEPRVYNQEEKKPDPKPSLPNTEGKGTPSTTPETLASKVLPKTGEQLSLWLTILGVLLVGTVVLYRKQRAHENE
;
A
#
# COMPACT_ATOMS: atom_id res chain seq x y z
N MET A 1 30.60 -74.67 -1.59
CA MET A 1 29.14 -74.89 -1.67
C MET A 1 28.47 -73.56 -1.36
N LEU A 2 27.95 -72.85 -2.38
CA LEU A 2 26.50 -72.61 -2.59
C LEU A 2 25.76 -72.22 -1.30
N LYS A 3 25.07 -71.09 -1.12
CA LYS A 3 24.45 -70.13 -2.06
C LYS A 3 24.10 -68.86 -1.28
N ARG A 4 24.25 -67.72 -1.96
CA ARG A 4 23.47 -66.48 -1.88
C ARG A 4 22.25 -66.50 -0.94
N LEU A 5 22.17 -65.52 -0.04
CA LEU A 5 20.90 -64.86 0.28
C LEU A 5 21.12 -63.37 0.60
N SER A 6 20.42 -62.54 -0.16
CA SER A 6 19.96 -61.16 0.10
C SER A 6 20.96 -60.10 0.59
N LYS A 7 21.61 -59.46 -0.38
CA LYS A 7 21.93 -58.02 -0.34
C LYS A 7 20.61 -57.24 -0.32
N GLY A 8 20.19 -56.71 0.82
CA GLY A 8 18.97 -55.92 0.91
C GLY A 8 18.47 -55.65 2.31
N VAL A 9 19.33 -55.19 3.23
CA VAL A 9 18.91 -54.55 4.49
C VAL A 9 19.89 -53.45 4.94
N LEU A 10 21.14 -53.43 4.46
CA LEU A 10 22.16 -52.48 4.95
C LEU A 10 22.24 -51.15 4.16
N LEU A 11 21.13 -50.66 3.61
CA LEU A 11 21.06 -49.36 2.92
C LEU A 11 19.72 -48.65 3.18
N ILE A 12 19.19 -48.73 4.40
CA ILE A 12 18.04 -47.94 4.86
C ILE A 12 18.39 -47.08 6.10
N CYS A 13 19.56 -47.28 6.73
CA CYS A 13 19.97 -46.52 7.91
C CYS A 13 20.89 -45.32 7.64
N LEU A 14 21.08 -44.91 6.39
CA LEU A 14 21.98 -43.80 6.00
C LEU A 14 21.30 -42.67 5.20
N LEU A 15 19.96 -42.72 5.07
CA LEU A 15 19.15 -41.68 4.42
C LEU A 15 18.01 -41.20 5.35
N LEU A 16 18.28 -41.14 6.66
CA LEU A 16 17.32 -40.63 7.66
C LEU A 16 17.87 -39.51 8.59
N PRO A 17 18.73 -38.58 8.10
CA PRO A 17 18.82 -37.28 8.77
C PRO A 17 18.62 -36.07 7.84
N MET A 18 18.11 -36.25 6.62
CA MET A 18 17.92 -35.13 5.65
C MET A 18 16.44 -34.86 5.34
N LEU A 19 15.58 -34.97 6.35
CA LEU A 19 14.16 -34.60 6.29
C LEU A 19 13.63 -34.09 7.65
N CYS A 20 14.44 -33.28 8.35
CA CYS A 20 14.02 -32.55 9.56
C CYS A 20 14.55 -31.11 9.53
N ALA A 21 14.41 -30.44 8.38
CA ALA A 21 14.81 -29.05 8.24
C ALA A 21 13.72 -28.24 7.52
N PHE A 22 12.47 -28.36 7.96
CA PHE A 22 11.44 -27.34 7.77
C PHE A 22 10.40 -27.50 8.88
N ILE A 23 9.96 -26.36 9.42
CA ILE A 23 9.02 -26.18 10.54
C ILE A 23 9.71 -26.20 11.92
N SER A 24 10.55 -25.21 12.17
CA SER A 24 10.54 -24.55 13.49
C SER A 24 9.43 -23.50 13.44
N HIS A 25 8.18 -23.93 13.57
CA HIS A 25 7.19 -23.05 14.18
C HIS A 25 7.45 -23.15 15.68
N ALA A 26 7.83 -22.04 16.29
CA ALA A 26 7.86 -21.91 17.74
C ALA A 26 6.41 -22.11 18.23
N SER A 27 6.03 -23.35 18.54
CA SER A 27 4.95 -23.58 19.48
C SER A 27 5.45 -23.09 20.82
N ALA A 28 4.82 -22.04 21.34
CA ALA A 28 5.00 -21.61 22.71
C ALA A 28 4.80 -22.82 23.63
N GLU A 29 5.82 -23.16 24.42
CA GLU A 29 5.66 -24.10 25.51
C GLU A 29 4.67 -23.48 26.51
N GLU A 30 3.51 -24.12 26.69
CA GLU A 30 2.61 -23.81 27.79
C GLU A 30 3.37 -24.11 29.10
N GLY A 31 3.79 -23.05 29.78
CA GLY A 31 4.25 -23.11 31.16
C GLY A 31 3.14 -23.64 32.08
N PRO A 32 3.49 -24.06 33.31
CA PRO A 32 2.50 -24.56 34.27
C PRO A 32 1.35 -23.55 34.43
N THR A 33 0.13 -24.04 34.28
CA THR A 33 -1.11 -23.27 34.39
C THR A 33 -1.15 -22.51 35.71
N GLY A 34 -1.14 -21.17 35.64
CA GLY A 34 -1.22 -20.26 36.79
C GLY A 34 0.02 -19.39 37.05
N GLU A 35 1.20 -19.68 36.46
CA GLU A 35 2.40 -18.85 36.64
C GLU A 35 2.51 -17.67 35.66
N ASN A 36 1.86 -17.79 34.51
CA ASN A 36 1.85 -16.78 33.45
C ASN A 36 0.47 -16.13 33.33
N VAL A 37 0.44 -14.94 32.74
CA VAL A 37 -0.78 -14.24 32.29
C VAL A 37 -0.73 -14.11 30.76
N GLU A 38 -1.87 -14.28 30.11
CA GLU A 38 -2.02 -14.03 28.67
C GLU A 38 -2.29 -12.53 28.44
N ILE A 39 -1.52 -11.90 27.57
CA ILE A 39 -1.81 -10.56 27.06
C ILE A 39 -2.40 -10.70 25.65
N VAL A 40 -3.53 -10.04 25.41
CA VAL A 40 -4.20 -9.97 24.12
C VAL A 40 -4.23 -8.52 23.66
N LEU A 41 -3.40 -8.19 22.66
CA LEU A 41 -3.47 -6.89 22.01
C LEU A 41 -4.50 -6.92 20.88
N HIS A 42 -5.36 -5.91 20.88
CA HIS A 42 -6.31 -5.59 19.82
C HIS A 42 -5.83 -4.32 19.14
N LYS A 43 -4.95 -4.46 18.16
CA LYS A 43 -4.30 -3.32 17.52
C LYS A 43 -5.23 -2.65 16.51
N ARG A 44 -5.47 -1.36 16.72
CA ARG A 44 -6.45 -0.57 15.96
C ARG A 44 -5.81 0.64 15.27
N VAL A 45 -6.48 1.14 14.24
CA VAL A 45 -6.19 2.41 13.57
C VAL A 45 -7.42 3.29 13.61
N LEU A 46 -7.24 4.51 14.10
CA LEU A 46 -8.23 5.58 14.11
C LEU A 46 -7.88 6.61 13.03
N ARG A 47 -8.87 7.06 12.28
CA ARG A 47 -8.68 8.17 11.33
C ARG A 47 -8.50 9.46 12.10
N ASP A 48 -7.54 10.27 11.68
CA ASP A 48 -7.30 11.61 12.26
C ASP A 48 -8.57 12.48 12.26
N ALA A 49 -9.35 12.42 11.18
CA ALA A 49 -10.62 13.14 11.04
C ALA A 49 -11.70 12.75 12.07
N ASP A 50 -11.64 11.52 12.60
CA ASP A 50 -12.63 11.03 13.57
C ASP A 50 -12.18 11.27 15.03
N LEU A 51 -10.96 11.78 15.25
CA LEU A 51 -10.36 11.89 16.57
C LEU A 51 -11.18 12.76 17.53
N SER A 52 -11.82 13.82 17.04
CA SER A 52 -12.65 14.72 17.86
C SER A 52 -13.97 14.10 18.31
N GLU A 53 -14.47 13.11 17.58
CA GLU A 53 -15.74 12.41 17.87
C GLU A 53 -15.51 11.03 18.51
N PHE A 54 -14.24 10.67 18.73
CA PHE A 54 -13.84 9.39 19.30
C PHE A 54 -13.87 9.44 20.82
N THR A 55 -14.63 8.53 21.42
CA THR A 55 -14.64 8.33 22.87
C THR A 55 -13.47 7.41 23.26
N PRO A 56 -12.49 7.88 24.06
CA PRO A 56 -11.38 7.03 24.48
C PRO A 56 -11.85 5.79 25.23
N HIS A 57 -11.24 4.65 24.91
CA HIS A 57 -11.44 3.40 25.63
C HIS A 57 -10.34 3.19 26.67
N GLN A 58 -10.75 2.92 27.91
CA GLN A 58 -9.84 2.61 29.00
C GLN A 58 -9.38 1.16 28.89
N ASN A 59 -8.07 0.92 28.97
CA ASN A 59 -7.53 -0.43 29.09
C ASN A 59 -7.68 -0.89 30.55
N ASP A 60 -8.81 -1.52 30.87
CA ASP A 60 -9.10 -2.13 32.17
C ASP A 60 -8.80 -3.65 32.22
N GLY A 61 -8.38 -4.22 31.09
CA GLY A 61 -8.07 -5.63 30.93
C GLY A 61 -9.22 -6.47 30.40
N HIS A 62 -10.46 -5.94 30.34
CA HIS A 62 -11.61 -6.64 29.78
C HIS A 62 -11.66 -6.53 28.26
N GLU A 63 -12.30 -7.51 27.63
CA GLU A 63 -12.63 -7.40 26.21
C GLU A 63 -13.67 -6.29 26.00
N ALA A 64 -13.38 -5.38 25.05
CA ALA A 64 -14.25 -4.28 24.70
C ALA A 64 -15.58 -4.76 24.09
N ASN A 65 -16.65 -4.03 24.41
CA ASN A 65 -17.96 -4.26 23.80
C ASN A 65 -17.94 -3.87 22.31
N SER A 66 -18.61 -4.65 21.44
CA SER A 66 -18.68 -4.40 19.99
C SER A 66 -19.23 -3.03 19.60
N GLU A 67 -20.10 -2.44 20.43
CA GLU A 67 -20.69 -1.12 20.23
C GLU A 67 -19.80 0.03 20.72
N SER A 68 -18.69 -0.27 21.41
CA SER A 68 -17.78 0.77 21.88
C SER A 68 -17.01 1.40 20.72
N ASP A 69 -16.72 2.70 20.81
CA ASP A 69 -16.00 3.43 19.76
C ASP A 69 -14.68 2.77 19.36
N ILE A 70 -13.97 2.13 20.30
CA ILE A 70 -12.72 1.42 20.01
C ILE A 70 -12.89 0.29 19.02
N LEU A 71 -14.05 -0.38 18.94
CA LEU A 71 -14.33 -1.42 17.96
C LEU A 71 -15.17 -0.89 16.79
N ALA A 72 -16.15 -0.04 17.06
CA ALA A 72 -17.11 0.44 16.06
C ALA A 72 -16.57 1.56 15.14
N LYS A 73 -15.60 2.36 15.61
CA LYS A 73 -15.06 3.53 14.88
C LYS A 73 -13.59 3.39 14.49
N THR A 74 -12.97 2.25 14.78
CA THR A 74 -11.60 1.97 14.36
C THR A 74 -11.57 0.76 13.43
N THR A 75 -10.46 0.57 12.74
CA THR A 75 -10.21 -0.68 12.00
C THR A 75 -9.07 -1.43 12.65
N ALA A 76 -9.12 -2.76 12.64
CA ALA A 76 -7.98 -3.58 13.02
C ALA A 76 -6.77 -3.38 12.09
N LEU A 77 -5.58 -3.54 12.65
CA LEU A 77 -4.31 -3.44 11.92
C LEU A 77 -3.46 -4.69 12.13
N ASP A 78 -3.34 -5.46 11.06
CA ASP A 78 -2.40 -6.57 10.92
C ASP A 78 -0.98 -6.06 10.63
N GLY A 79 0.01 -6.86 11.00
CA GLY A 79 1.42 -6.59 10.71
C GLY A 79 2.06 -5.54 11.61
N ALA A 80 1.36 -4.98 12.60
CA ALA A 80 1.98 -4.15 13.63
C ALA A 80 2.94 -5.00 14.47
N ILE A 81 4.13 -4.46 14.74
CA ILE A 81 5.25 -5.17 15.33
C ILE A 81 5.49 -4.65 16.74
N PHE A 82 5.61 -5.57 17.70
CA PHE A 82 5.78 -5.26 19.11
C PHE A 82 6.97 -6.00 19.71
N ASP A 83 7.68 -5.27 20.58
CA ASP A 83 8.69 -5.82 21.49
C ASP A 83 8.17 -5.67 22.94
N VAL A 84 8.50 -6.65 23.79
CA VAL A 84 8.09 -6.68 25.20
C VAL A 84 9.32 -6.70 26.09
N TYR A 85 9.39 -5.77 27.04
CA TYR A 85 10.49 -5.62 27.97
C TYR A 85 10.03 -5.90 29.39
N ASP A 86 10.84 -6.61 30.18
CA ASP A 86 10.66 -6.70 31.63
C ASP A 86 11.23 -5.43 32.27
N ILE A 87 10.34 -4.58 32.78
CA ILE A 87 10.69 -3.32 33.46
C ILE A 87 10.53 -3.42 34.97
N THR A 88 10.49 -4.64 35.53
CA THR A 88 10.22 -4.85 36.96
C THR A 88 11.22 -4.10 37.84
N GLN A 89 12.50 -4.12 37.48
CA GLN A 89 13.52 -3.37 38.23
C GLN A 89 13.27 -1.87 38.19
N LEU A 90 13.07 -1.31 36.99
CA LEU A 90 12.80 0.13 36.80
C LEU A 90 11.55 0.57 37.57
N TYR A 91 10.49 -0.25 37.55
CA TYR A 91 9.27 0.01 38.30
C TYR A 91 9.53 0.04 39.81
N GLN A 92 10.22 -0.97 40.37
CA GLN A 92 10.54 -1.03 41.80
C GLN A 92 11.39 0.15 42.27
N GLU A 93 12.36 0.59 41.46
CA GLU A 93 13.19 1.76 41.75
C GLU A 93 12.36 3.04 41.76
N SER A 94 11.36 3.15 40.86
CA SER A 94 10.47 4.31 40.82
C SER A 94 9.50 4.41 42.00
N LEU A 95 9.10 3.29 42.61
CA LEU A 95 8.21 3.32 43.79
C LEU A 95 8.83 4.04 45.00
N GLN A 96 10.16 4.22 45.00
CA GLN A 96 10.87 4.98 46.02
C GLN A 96 10.83 6.50 45.78
N THR A 97 10.43 6.93 44.58
CA THR A 97 10.32 8.33 44.15
C THR A 97 8.91 8.58 43.59
N GLU A 98 8.01 9.17 44.37
CA GLU A 98 6.62 9.59 44.06
C GLU A 98 6.04 9.12 42.69
N ASN A 99 5.10 8.15 42.73
CA ASN A 99 4.37 7.42 41.65
C ASN A 99 4.10 8.12 40.28
N ALA A 100 5.12 8.58 39.57
CA ALA A 100 4.99 9.25 38.28
C ALA A 100 5.38 8.36 37.08
N LEU A 101 6.01 7.20 37.30
CA LEU A 101 6.63 6.44 36.20
C LEU A 101 5.62 5.96 35.16
N LEU A 102 4.49 5.37 35.58
CA LEU A 102 3.51 4.84 34.63
C LEU A 102 2.85 5.95 33.81
N ASP A 103 2.49 7.06 34.47
CA ASP A 103 1.96 8.23 33.79
C ASP A 103 3.00 8.82 32.81
N GLN A 104 4.26 8.94 33.24
CA GLN A 104 5.35 9.40 32.38
C GLN A 104 5.55 8.49 31.18
N LEU A 105 5.60 7.16 31.36
CA LEU A 105 5.78 6.21 30.28
C LEU A 105 4.63 6.28 29.26
N ASN A 106 3.40 6.46 29.73
CA ASN A 106 2.22 6.57 28.87
C ASN A 106 2.19 7.86 28.05
N GLU A 107 2.88 8.92 28.49
CA GLU A 107 3.02 10.19 27.75
C GLU A 107 4.17 10.16 26.71
N LEU A 108 5.11 9.22 26.82
CA LEU A 108 6.23 9.09 25.88
C LEU A 108 5.80 8.43 24.57
N SER A 109 6.42 8.81 23.45
CA SER A 109 6.26 8.06 22.21
C SER A 109 7.01 6.73 22.26
N CYS A 110 6.50 5.72 21.55
CA CYS A 110 7.23 4.46 21.37
C CYS A 110 8.64 4.71 20.80
N GLN A 111 8.80 5.62 19.85
CA GLN A 111 10.10 5.95 19.27
C GLN A 111 11.11 6.44 20.32
N PHE A 112 10.68 7.34 21.21
CA PHE A 112 11.55 7.82 22.29
C PHE A 112 11.96 6.68 23.23
N VAL A 113 11.02 5.79 23.56
CA VAL A 113 11.27 4.63 24.41
C VAL A 113 12.24 3.65 23.76
N ILE A 114 12.10 3.39 22.45
CA ILE A 114 13.03 2.55 21.67
C ILE A 114 14.44 3.12 21.75
N ASP A 115 14.61 4.43 21.49
CA ASP A 115 15.92 5.09 21.53
C ASP A 115 16.54 5.01 22.94
N TYR A 116 15.72 5.19 23.98
CA TYR A 116 16.15 5.06 25.38
C TYR A 116 16.64 3.64 25.68
N LEU A 117 15.81 2.62 25.42
CA LEU A 117 16.13 1.21 25.71
C LEU A 117 17.38 0.76 24.95
N GLN A 118 17.51 1.14 23.68
CA GLN A 118 18.70 0.84 22.88
C GLN A 118 19.97 1.47 23.46
N LYS A 119 19.90 2.73 23.88
CA LYS A 119 21.04 3.45 24.48
C LYS A 119 21.48 2.81 25.80
N HIS A 120 20.55 2.27 26.56
CA HIS A 120 20.80 1.60 27.84
C HIS A 120 21.14 0.10 27.69
N GLY A 121 21.01 -0.45 26.48
CA GLY A 121 21.33 -1.85 26.18
C GLY A 121 20.26 -2.84 26.65
N ASP A 122 19.08 -2.35 27.02
CA ASP A 122 17.95 -3.17 27.46
C ASP A 122 17.48 -4.07 26.30
N GLN A 123 17.33 -5.36 26.58
CA GLN A 123 16.89 -6.35 25.60
C GLN A 123 15.43 -6.74 25.86
N PRO A 124 14.63 -6.87 24.79
CA PRO A 124 13.28 -7.39 24.94
C PRO A 124 13.33 -8.86 25.38
N ILE A 125 12.37 -9.25 26.23
CA ILE A 125 12.13 -10.65 26.58
C ILE A 125 11.35 -11.39 25.49
N LEU A 126 10.59 -10.65 24.67
CA LEU A 126 9.91 -11.12 23.46
C LEU A 126 10.09 -10.08 22.36
N GLN A 127 10.55 -10.48 21.18
CA GLN A 127 10.91 -9.57 20.09
C GLN A 127 10.17 -9.88 18.80
N GLY A 128 9.80 -8.84 18.06
CA GLY A 128 9.29 -8.95 16.69
C GLY A 128 7.93 -9.64 16.62
N LEU A 129 7.13 -9.54 17.69
CA LEU A 129 5.79 -10.11 17.74
C LEU A 129 4.88 -9.33 16.78
N LYS A 130 4.12 -10.02 15.94
CA LYS A 130 3.28 -9.38 14.91
C LYS A 130 1.80 -9.62 15.16
N THR A 131 0.99 -8.60 14.96
CA THR A 131 -0.47 -8.74 14.90
C THR A 131 -0.89 -9.43 13.62
N ASN A 132 -1.96 -10.23 13.68
CA ASN A 132 -2.49 -10.97 12.56
C ASN A 132 -4.02 -11.17 12.64
N SER A 133 -4.58 -11.71 11.56
CA SER A 133 -6.00 -12.08 11.45
C SER A 133 -6.30 -13.51 11.90
N GLU A 134 -5.83 -13.93 13.08
CA GLU A 134 -6.23 -15.21 13.68
C GLU A 134 -7.69 -15.23 14.20
N ALA A 135 -8.34 -14.06 14.34
CA ALA A 135 -9.74 -13.90 14.77
C ALA A 135 -10.59 -13.15 13.72
N GLU A 136 -11.92 -13.21 13.81
CA GLU A 136 -12.86 -12.58 12.85
C GLU A 136 -12.65 -11.08 12.64
N ASP A 137 -12.08 -10.37 13.62
CA ASP A 137 -11.92 -8.91 13.61
C ASP A 137 -10.50 -8.43 13.26
N GLY A 138 -9.51 -9.33 13.09
CA GLY A 138 -8.14 -8.97 12.70
C GLY A 138 -7.34 -8.23 13.79
N GLY A 139 -6.06 -7.94 13.51
CA GLY A 139 -5.20 -7.08 14.32
C GLY A 139 -4.88 -7.63 15.72
N ILE A 140 -4.91 -8.94 15.90
CA ILE A 140 -4.73 -9.58 17.20
C ILE A 140 -3.28 -10.03 17.38
N LEU A 141 -2.73 -9.80 18.57
CA LEU A 141 -1.49 -10.42 19.02
C LEU A 141 -1.68 -11.00 20.42
N ARG A 142 -1.34 -12.28 20.59
CA ARG A 142 -1.40 -13.01 21.86
C ARG A 142 0.00 -13.43 22.30
N PHE A 143 0.32 -13.22 23.57
CA PHE A 143 1.56 -13.74 24.16
C PHE A 143 1.41 -13.93 25.67
N ASN A 144 2.24 -14.79 26.23
CA ASN A 144 2.26 -15.07 27.66
C ASN A 144 3.48 -14.43 28.31
N VAL A 145 3.29 -13.86 29.50
CA VAL A 145 4.39 -13.34 30.35
C VAL A 145 4.26 -13.86 31.79
N PRO A 146 5.37 -14.09 32.51
CA PRO A 146 5.33 -14.47 33.91
C PRO A 146 4.61 -13.45 34.80
N LYS A 147 3.81 -13.90 35.76
CA LYS A 147 3.21 -13.01 36.76
C LYS A 147 4.22 -12.46 37.78
N TYR A 148 5.32 -13.21 37.99
CA TYR A 148 6.27 -12.96 39.06
C TYR A 148 7.71 -12.97 38.56
N ASN A 149 8.47 -11.92 38.87
CA ASN A 149 9.90 -11.87 38.59
C ASN A 149 10.66 -12.59 39.71
N ARG A 150 11.13 -13.80 39.42
CA ARG A 150 11.82 -14.66 40.40
C ARG A 150 13.18 -14.11 40.84
N THR A 151 13.88 -13.36 39.98
CA THR A 151 15.20 -12.79 40.29
C THR A 151 15.08 -11.69 41.33
N LEU A 152 14.07 -10.82 41.21
CA LEU A 152 13.82 -9.71 42.11
C LEU A 152 12.87 -10.07 43.26
N ASN A 153 12.25 -11.25 43.20
CA ASN A 153 11.30 -11.74 44.19
C ASN A 153 10.13 -10.75 44.42
N THR A 154 9.50 -10.32 43.31
CA THR A 154 8.37 -9.38 43.30
C THR A 154 7.48 -9.61 42.08
N SER A 155 6.26 -9.05 42.10
CA SER A 155 5.36 -9.08 40.95
C SER A 155 5.98 -8.37 39.75
N ALA A 156 5.77 -8.94 38.56
CA ALA A 156 6.40 -8.45 37.35
C ALA A 156 5.72 -7.19 36.79
N ALA A 157 6.51 -6.35 36.13
CA ALA A 157 6.04 -5.23 35.33
C ALA A 157 6.64 -5.31 33.91
N TYR A 158 5.81 -5.05 32.90
CA TYR A 158 6.17 -5.15 31.49
C TYR A 158 5.91 -3.85 30.75
N LEU A 159 6.76 -3.57 29.76
CA LEU A 159 6.56 -2.49 28.81
C LEU A 159 6.41 -3.09 27.42
N ILE A 160 5.28 -2.82 26.78
CA ILE A 160 4.93 -3.29 25.44
C ILE A 160 5.12 -2.10 24.50
N VAL A 161 6.04 -2.24 23.55
CA VAL A 161 6.49 -1.15 22.69
C VAL A 161 6.23 -1.51 21.24
N GLU A 162 5.48 -0.67 20.53
CA GLU A 162 5.30 -0.82 19.08
C GLU A 162 6.56 -0.34 18.37
N THR A 163 7.19 -1.22 17.59
CA THR A 163 8.46 -0.97 16.91
C THR A 163 8.31 -0.71 15.41
N GLY A 164 7.11 -0.91 14.86
CA GLY A 164 6.78 -0.55 13.50
C GLY A 164 5.56 -1.29 12.97
N VAL A 165 5.31 -1.14 11.67
CA VAL A 165 4.29 -1.89 10.93
C VAL A 165 4.96 -2.55 9.73
N ASP A 166 4.66 -3.82 9.50
CA ASP A 166 5.14 -4.56 8.35
C ASP A 166 4.71 -3.85 7.05
N PRO A 167 5.65 -3.49 6.14
CA PRO A 167 5.28 -2.80 4.90
C PRO A 167 4.24 -3.56 4.05
N SER A 168 4.18 -4.89 4.19
CA SER A 168 3.16 -5.70 3.51
C SER A 168 1.73 -5.46 4.00
N ALA A 169 1.54 -4.88 5.20
CA ALA A 169 0.24 -4.43 5.68
C ALA A 169 -0.35 -3.33 4.79
N GLY A 170 0.50 -2.56 4.10
CA GLY A 170 0.08 -1.58 3.10
C GLY A 170 -0.69 -0.39 3.67
N VAL A 171 -0.59 -0.15 4.99
CA VAL A 171 -1.20 0.98 5.71
C VAL A 171 -0.09 1.82 6.32
N ALA A 172 -0.06 3.11 6.00
CA ALA A 172 0.80 4.08 6.67
C ALA A 172 0.12 4.58 7.95
N VAL A 173 0.87 4.70 9.04
CA VAL A 173 0.39 5.13 10.35
C VAL A 173 1.40 6.07 10.99
N ASP A 174 0.92 7.03 11.80
CA ASP A 174 1.81 7.92 12.54
C ASP A 174 2.39 7.21 13.79
N LEU A 175 3.58 6.63 13.61
CA LEU A 175 4.31 5.97 14.70
C LEU A 175 4.83 6.94 15.77
N ASN A 176 4.90 8.25 15.49
CA ASN A 176 5.30 9.23 16.52
C ASN A 176 4.21 9.44 17.57
N GLN A 177 2.96 9.15 17.19
CA GLN A 177 1.81 9.18 18.10
C GLN A 177 1.53 7.83 18.77
N ALA A 178 2.24 6.76 18.37
CA ALA A 178 2.19 5.49 19.11
C ALA A 178 2.72 5.68 20.54
N ARG A 179 2.03 5.11 21.51
CA ARG A 179 2.39 5.14 22.94
C ARG A 179 2.64 3.72 23.43
N PRO A 180 3.67 3.51 24.28
CA PRO A 180 3.91 2.20 24.86
C PRO A 180 2.81 1.87 25.88
N LEU A 181 2.67 0.60 26.22
CA LEU A 181 1.75 0.15 27.27
C LEU A 181 2.55 -0.47 28.41
N ALA A 182 2.49 0.16 29.59
CA ALA A 182 3.03 -0.40 30.81
C ALA A 182 1.98 -1.26 31.52
N VAL A 183 2.33 -2.52 31.83
CA VAL A 183 1.47 -3.50 32.50
C VAL A 183 2.14 -3.92 33.79
N VAL A 184 1.55 -3.58 34.93
CA VAL A 184 2.03 -3.99 36.26
C VAL A 184 1.11 -5.07 36.80
N LEU A 185 1.68 -6.23 37.13
CA LEU A 185 0.91 -7.39 37.59
C LEU A 185 0.85 -7.46 39.13
N PRO A 186 -0.20 -8.09 39.68
CA PRO A 186 -1.40 -8.58 38.99
C PRO A 186 -2.34 -7.42 38.61
N ILE A 187 -3.03 -7.54 37.47
CA ILE A 187 -4.21 -6.72 37.19
C ILE A 187 -5.41 -7.41 37.85
N LEU A 188 -6.18 -6.65 38.62
CA LEU A 188 -7.40 -7.12 39.24
C LEU A 188 -8.60 -6.73 38.39
N ASP A 189 -9.53 -7.66 38.21
CA ASP A 189 -10.82 -7.39 37.60
C ASP A 189 -11.57 -6.34 38.45
N PRO A 190 -11.93 -5.16 37.89
CA PRO A 190 -12.59 -4.10 38.65
C PRO A 190 -13.98 -4.48 39.20
N THR A 191 -14.63 -5.49 38.64
CA THR A 191 -15.97 -5.97 39.05
C THR A 191 -15.87 -7.03 40.13
N THR A 192 -14.97 -8.01 39.97
CA THR A 192 -14.88 -9.17 40.88
C THR A 192 -13.78 -9.05 41.93
N GLY A 193 -12.78 -8.20 41.70
CA GLY A 193 -11.58 -8.06 42.52
C GLY A 193 -10.59 -9.23 42.41
N GLN A 194 -10.84 -10.18 41.51
CA GLN A 194 -9.95 -11.33 41.28
C GLN A 194 -8.81 -10.97 40.33
N GLU A 195 -7.67 -11.64 40.48
CA GLU A 195 -6.57 -11.51 39.51
C GLU A 195 -7.03 -11.99 38.13
N MET A 196 -6.66 -11.24 37.10
CA MET A 196 -6.94 -11.59 35.71
C MET A 196 -5.86 -12.53 35.18
N ASP A 197 -6.30 -13.63 34.53
CA ASP A 197 -5.43 -14.58 33.83
C ASP A 197 -5.25 -14.23 32.34
N THR A 198 -6.16 -13.42 31.79
CA THR A 198 -6.10 -12.84 30.45
C THR A 198 -6.36 -11.34 30.54
N ILE A 199 -5.52 -10.54 29.90
CA ILE A 199 -5.60 -9.07 29.89
C ILE A 199 -5.72 -8.60 28.45
N HIS A 200 -6.84 -7.94 28.12
CA HIS A 200 -7.10 -7.34 26.82
C HIS A 200 -6.64 -5.87 26.80
N LEU A 201 -5.88 -5.48 25.79
CA LEU A 201 -5.37 -4.12 25.61
C LEU A 201 -5.63 -3.63 24.18
N TYR A 202 -5.89 -2.34 24.03
CA TYR A 202 -6.32 -1.70 22.78
C TYR A 202 -5.38 -0.55 22.33
N PRO A 203 -4.12 -0.86 21.98
CA PRO A 203 -3.21 0.12 21.39
C PRO A 203 -3.76 0.61 20.05
N LYS A 204 -3.57 1.91 19.79
CA LYS A 204 -4.08 2.59 18.59
C LYS A 204 -2.96 3.31 17.87
N ASN A 205 -3.02 3.31 16.54
CA ASN A 205 -2.35 4.32 15.73
C ASN A 205 -3.35 5.32 15.18
N ILE A 206 -2.87 6.52 14.89
CA ILE A 206 -3.61 7.50 14.09
C ILE A 206 -3.10 7.39 12.66
N SER A 207 -4.03 7.35 11.71
CA SER A 207 -3.72 7.37 10.29
C SER A 207 -4.42 8.54 9.64
N ARG A 208 -3.68 9.33 8.85
CA ARG A 208 -4.29 10.28 7.93
C ARG A 208 -4.90 9.54 6.76
N LEU A 209 -6.23 9.60 6.66
CA LEU A 209 -6.96 9.02 5.54
C LEU A 209 -7.67 10.11 4.74
N CYS A 210 -7.35 10.18 3.46
CA CYS A 210 -7.93 11.18 2.58
C CYS A 210 -8.67 10.52 1.41
N SER A 211 -9.75 11.15 0.94
CA SER A 211 -10.44 10.77 -0.29
C SER A 211 -10.19 11.84 -1.36
N PRO A 212 -9.18 11.67 -2.23
CA PRO A 212 -8.79 12.69 -3.18
C PRO A 212 -9.88 13.04 -4.21
N TYR A 213 -9.77 14.24 -4.76
CA TYR A 213 -10.59 14.69 -5.88
C TYR A 213 -9.81 15.68 -6.75
N PHE A 214 -10.24 15.85 -7.99
CA PHE A 214 -9.74 16.88 -8.91
C PHE A 214 -10.74 17.15 -10.03
N PHE A 215 -10.51 18.22 -10.79
CA PHE A 215 -11.34 18.60 -11.93
C PHE A 215 -10.63 18.33 -13.25
N LYS A 216 -11.28 17.58 -14.12
CA LYS A 216 -10.83 17.31 -15.48
C LYS A 216 -11.34 18.39 -16.43
N ILE A 217 -10.39 19.13 -17.00
CA ILE A 217 -10.66 20.29 -17.85
C ILE A 217 -10.09 20.07 -19.25
N GLY A 218 -10.85 20.49 -20.26
CA GLY A 218 -10.43 20.57 -21.65
C GLY A 218 -9.98 21.98 -21.93
N LYS A 219 -8.73 22.14 -22.38
CA LYS A 219 -8.20 23.42 -22.84
C LYS A 219 -8.35 23.49 -24.35
N LYS A 220 -9.21 24.38 -24.81
CA LYS A 220 -9.46 24.63 -26.24
C LYS A 220 -8.30 25.37 -26.88
N GLN A 221 -8.25 25.36 -28.20
CA GLN A 221 -7.21 26.06 -28.97
C GLN A 221 -7.24 27.58 -28.78
N ASP A 222 -8.41 28.15 -28.51
CA ASP A 222 -8.58 29.57 -28.17
C ASP A 222 -8.19 29.91 -26.71
N GLY A 223 -7.75 28.90 -25.94
CA GLY A 223 -7.37 29.02 -24.54
C GLY A 223 -8.53 28.92 -23.56
N SER A 224 -9.78 28.86 -24.03
CA SER A 224 -10.94 28.70 -23.16
C SER A 224 -10.99 27.30 -22.54
N GLU A 225 -11.58 27.22 -21.36
CA GLU A 225 -11.63 25.99 -20.55
C GLU A 225 -13.06 25.47 -20.47
N VAL A 226 -13.22 24.16 -20.67
CA VAL A 226 -14.50 23.47 -20.48
C VAL A 226 -14.33 22.25 -19.59
N PRO A 227 -15.28 21.93 -18.70
CA PRO A 227 -15.28 20.64 -18.03
C PRO A 227 -15.32 19.49 -19.02
N LEU A 228 -14.63 18.39 -18.71
CA LEU A 228 -14.74 17.14 -19.47
C LEU A 228 -15.45 16.10 -18.63
N ALA A 229 -16.65 15.69 -19.05
CA ALA A 229 -17.42 14.61 -18.44
C ALA A 229 -17.12 13.28 -19.14
N GLY A 230 -17.01 12.18 -18.39
CA GLY A 230 -16.82 10.83 -18.95
C GLY A 230 -15.37 10.40 -19.16
N VAL A 231 -14.39 11.18 -18.69
CA VAL A 231 -12.97 10.77 -18.70
C VAL A 231 -12.76 9.77 -17.56
N SER A 232 -12.18 8.61 -17.86
CA SER A 232 -12.02 7.51 -16.89
C SER A 232 -10.56 7.33 -16.47
N PHE A 233 -10.38 7.13 -15.17
CA PHE A 233 -9.11 6.93 -14.50
C PHE A 233 -9.08 5.63 -13.71
N VAL A 234 -7.89 5.06 -13.58
CA VAL A 234 -7.54 4.06 -12.56
C VAL A 234 -6.46 4.63 -11.65
N LEU A 235 -6.41 4.16 -10.42
CA LEU A 235 -5.40 4.55 -9.43
C LEU A 235 -4.36 3.44 -9.27
N TYR A 236 -3.08 3.80 -9.22
CA TYR A 236 -2.01 2.89 -8.85
C TYR A 236 -1.01 3.51 -7.87
N ARG A 237 -0.26 2.64 -7.20
CA ARG A 237 0.97 2.95 -6.47
C ARG A 237 2.14 2.21 -7.09
N LYS A 238 3.37 2.60 -6.71
CA LYS A 238 4.59 1.88 -7.09
C LYS A 238 5.10 1.13 -5.85
N ASP A 239 5.44 -0.14 -6.01
CA ASP A 239 6.15 -0.89 -4.97
C ASP A 239 7.64 -0.47 -4.88
N GLU A 240 8.39 -1.04 -3.93
CA GLU A 240 9.82 -0.76 -3.74
C GLU A 240 10.67 -1.04 -4.99
N ALA A 241 10.25 -2.00 -5.82
CA ALA A 241 10.91 -2.34 -7.08
C ALA A 241 10.46 -1.44 -8.25
N GLY A 242 9.52 -0.52 -8.01
CA GLY A 242 8.96 0.39 -9.00
C GLY A 242 7.85 -0.21 -9.85
N ASN A 243 7.36 -1.41 -9.54
CA ASN A 243 6.25 -2.03 -10.27
C ASN A 243 4.94 -1.34 -9.90
N ARG A 244 4.05 -1.20 -10.88
CA ARG A 244 2.72 -0.63 -10.67
C ARG A 244 1.79 -1.64 -10.03
N GLN A 245 1.13 -1.23 -8.96
CA GLN A 245 0.02 -1.96 -8.33
C GLN A 245 -1.23 -1.09 -8.37
N TYR A 246 -2.30 -1.59 -8.97
CA TYR A 246 -3.54 -0.88 -9.21
C TYR A 246 -4.59 -1.20 -8.13
N LEU A 247 -5.41 -0.21 -7.81
CA LEU A 247 -6.47 -0.36 -6.82
C LEU A 247 -7.57 -1.29 -7.34
N ASP A 248 -7.83 -2.37 -6.60
CA ASP A 248 -8.88 -3.35 -6.86
C ASP A 248 -10.26 -2.79 -6.49
N ALA A 249 -11.27 -3.06 -7.31
CA ALA A 249 -12.65 -2.62 -7.11
C ALA A 249 -13.31 -3.16 -5.83
N ARG A 250 -12.72 -4.20 -5.23
CA ARG A 250 -13.15 -4.76 -3.93
C ARG A 250 -12.48 -4.09 -2.73
N ALA A 251 -11.67 -3.06 -2.93
CA ALA A 251 -11.19 -2.24 -1.82
C ALA A 251 -12.40 -1.66 -1.08
N THR A 252 -12.43 -1.81 0.24
CA THR A 252 -13.51 -1.31 1.11
C THR A 252 -13.09 -0.01 1.78
N THR A 253 -14.03 0.63 2.49
CA THR A 253 -13.85 1.88 3.23
C THR A 253 -12.98 1.76 4.48
N ASN A 254 -12.62 0.54 4.91
CA ASN A 254 -12.06 0.26 6.23
C ASN A 254 -10.57 -0.09 6.14
N LEU A 255 -9.73 0.83 5.66
CA LEU A 255 -8.26 0.68 5.61
C LEU A 255 -7.68 -0.53 4.84
N SER A 256 -8.50 -1.38 4.24
CA SER A 256 -8.05 -2.50 3.42
C SER A 256 -7.94 -2.08 1.95
N GLU A 257 -7.00 -1.18 1.65
CA GLU A 257 -6.65 -0.88 0.27
C GLU A 257 -6.11 -2.16 -0.39
N ARG A 258 -6.82 -2.65 -1.41
CA ARG A 258 -6.42 -3.87 -2.12
C ARG A 258 -5.72 -3.48 -3.41
N TRP A 259 -4.47 -3.90 -3.54
CA TRP A 259 -3.62 -3.56 -4.67
C TRP A 259 -3.27 -4.82 -5.46
N LYS A 260 -3.30 -4.74 -6.80
CA LYS A 260 -2.95 -5.86 -7.69
C LYS A 260 -2.12 -5.39 -8.89
N GLY A 261 -1.21 -6.23 -9.35
CA GLY A 261 -0.55 -6.03 -10.64
C GLY A 261 -1.48 -6.33 -11.80
N THR A 262 -1.33 -5.60 -12.90
CA THR A 262 -1.93 -5.94 -14.21
C THR A 262 -1.05 -5.41 -15.33
N SER A 263 -1.05 -6.10 -16.47
CA SER A 263 -0.38 -5.65 -17.70
C SER A 263 -1.30 -4.85 -18.62
N ASP A 264 -2.61 -4.84 -18.37
CA ASP A 264 -3.60 -4.11 -19.17
C ASP A 264 -4.66 -3.47 -18.26
N PRO A 265 -4.33 -2.36 -17.59
CA PRO A 265 -5.26 -1.66 -16.70
C PRO A 265 -6.48 -1.09 -17.42
N LYS A 266 -6.38 -0.85 -18.73
CA LYS A 266 -7.48 -0.27 -19.52
C LYS A 266 -8.66 -1.23 -19.61
N THR A 267 -8.40 -2.51 -19.85
CA THR A 267 -9.45 -3.52 -20.03
C THR A 267 -9.79 -4.30 -18.76
N ASP A 268 -8.95 -4.22 -17.72
CA ASP A 268 -9.21 -4.88 -16.44
C ASP A 268 -10.42 -4.25 -15.72
N THR A 269 -11.55 -4.96 -15.73
CA THR A 269 -12.79 -4.52 -15.08
C THR A 269 -12.81 -4.76 -13.57
N THR A 270 -11.79 -5.40 -13.03
CA THR A 270 -11.66 -5.64 -11.58
C THR A 270 -10.96 -4.49 -10.85
N LEU A 271 -10.54 -3.45 -11.58
CA LEU A 271 -9.95 -2.24 -11.00
C LEU A 271 -11.02 -1.21 -10.66
N SER A 272 -10.77 -0.44 -9.60
CA SER A 272 -11.54 0.77 -9.28
C SER A 272 -11.43 1.78 -10.41
N ARG A 273 -12.57 2.35 -10.83
CA ARG A 273 -12.64 3.34 -11.91
C ARG A 273 -13.26 4.63 -11.40
N PHE A 274 -12.60 5.73 -11.71
CA PHE A 274 -13.03 7.07 -11.33
C PHE A 274 -13.33 7.84 -12.60
N ILE A 275 -14.56 8.34 -12.73
CA ILE A 275 -15.04 8.95 -13.96
C ILE A 275 -15.40 10.40 -13.66
N SER A 276 -14.94 11.32 -14.52
CA SER A 276 -15.31 12.73 -14.38
C SER A 276 -16.80 12.93 -14.65
N ASN A 277 -17.49 13.67 -13.78
CA ASN A 277 -18.90 13.98 -13.95
C ASN A 277 -19.12 15.21 -14.88
N GLU A 278 -20.36 15.68 -14.99
CA GLU A 278 -20.75 16.83 -15.83
C GLU A 278 -20.01 18.14 -15.50
N THR A 279 -19.52 18.30 -14.26
CA THR A 279 -18.73 19.47 -13.86
C THR A 279 -17.23 19.25 -14.03
N GLY A 280 -16.84 18.10 -14.59
CA GLY A 280 -15.46 17.65 -14.73
C GLY A 280 -14.89 17.07 -13.44
N LEU A 281 -15.64 17.05 -12.34
CA LEU A 281 -15.15 16.56 -11.05
C LEU A 281 -14.96 15.04 -11.11
N VAL A 282 -13.76 14.61 -10.73
CA VAL A 282 -13.39 13.21 -10.49
C VAL A 282 -13.22 13.05 -8.99
N GLU A 283 -14.02 12.18 -8.39
CA GLU A 283 -13.94 11.85 -6.97
C GLU A 283 -13.53 10.40 -6.77
N LEU A 284 -12.66 10.16 -5.80
CA LEU A 284 -12.34 8.82 -5.31
C LEU A 284 -13.35 8.41 -4.22
N SER A 285 -14.64 8.58 -4.48
CA SER A 285 -15.71 8.36 -3.51
C SER A 285 -15.71 6.93 -2.99
N GLY A 286 -15.80 6.78 -1.66
CA GLY A 286 -15.73 5.48 -0.99
C GLY A 286 -14.32 4.87 -0.91
N VAL A 287 -13.31 5.56 -1.45
CA VAL A 287 -11.90 5.19 -1.32
C VAL A 287 -11.21 6.20 -0.41
N TYR A 288 -10.66 5.69 0.69
CA TYR A 288 -9.81 6.42 1.59
C TYR A 288 -8.40 5.89 1.45
N LEU A 289 -7.48 6.77 1.09
CA LEU A 289 -6.07 6.46 0.91
C LEU A 289 -5.30 6.91 2.14
N SER A 290 -4.45 6.00 2.62
CA SER A 290 -3.42 6.28 3.62
C SER A 290 -2.32 7.15 3.03
N ALA A 291 -1.49 7.70 3.90
CA ALA A 291 -0.37 8.52 3.48
C ALA A 291 0.55 7.80 2.48
N GLY A 292 1.00 8.53 1.47
CA GLY A 292 1.78 7.96 0.40
C GLY A 292 1.72 8.73 -0.91
N THR A 293 2.40 8.17 -1.91
CA THR A 293 2.39 8.69 -3.28
C THR A 293 1.69 7.69 -4.20
N TYR A 294 0.65 8.18 -4.84
CA TYR A 294 -0.18 7.44 -5.78
C TYR A 294 -0.22 8.16 -7.13
N TYR A 295 -0.80 7.51 -8.12
CA TYR A 295 -0.85 8.02 -9.47
C TYR A 295 -2.19 7.65 -10.11
N LEU A 296 -2.84 8.64 -10.71
CA LEU A 296 -3.99 8.41 -11.58
C LEU A 296 -3.51 8.26 -13.03
N GLU A 297 -3.97 7.18 -13.68
CA GLU A 297 -3.74 6.89 -15.09
C GLU A 297 -5.04 7.10 -15.86
N GLU A 298 -5.02 8.00 -16.86
CA GLU A 298 -6.13 8.19 -17.77
C GLU A 298 -6.20 6.99 -18.73
N ILE A 299 -7.31 6.24 -18.69
CA ILE A 299 -7.49 5.04 -19.51
C ILE A 299 -8.53 5.23 -20.62
N GLN A 300 -9.34 6.29 -20.52
CA GLN A 300 -10.32 6.69 -21.53
C GLN A 300 -10.52 8.20 -21.47
N SER A 301 -10.30 8.87 -22.60
CA SER A 301 -10.62 10.29 -22.82
C SER A 301 -11.97 10.45 -23.53
N VAL A 302 -12.38 11.71 -23.71
CA VAL A 302 -13.54 12.11 -24.52
C VAL A 302 -13.12 12.56 -25.92
N GLU A 303 -14.06 12.46 -26.87
CA GLU A 303 -13.87 12.87 -28.26
C GLU A 303 -13.43 14.35 -28.36
N GLY A 304 -12.49 14.63 -29.26
CA GLY A 304 -11.98 15.97 -29.51
C GLY A 304 -10.93 16.46 -28.50
N TYR A 305 -10.52 15.63 -27.54
CA TYR A 305 -9.48 15.94 -26.56
C TYR A 305 -8.43 14.85 -26.48
N THR A 306 -7.16 15.24 -26.56
CA THR A 306 -6.02 14.33 -26.48
C THR A 306 -5.93 13.73 -25.07
N MET A 307 -5.97 12.40 -24.98
CA MET A 307 -5.77 11.66 -23.72
C MET A 307 -4.37 11.94 -23.16
N SER A 308 -4.26 12.19 -21.86
CA SER A 308 -2.96 12.36 -21.22
C SER A 308 -2.21 11.03 -21.16
N GLU A 309 -0.97 10.98 -21.67
CA GLU A 309 -0.04 9.87 -21.43
C GLU A 309 0.74 10.01 -20.11
N LYS A 310 0.56 11.15 -19.41
CA LYS A 310 1.25 11.42 -18.16
C LYS A 310 0.47 10.86 -16.97
N GLU A 311 1.20 10.21 -16.07
CA GLU A 311 0.70 9.89 -14.73
C GLU A 311 0.41 11.19 -13.97
N ILE A 312 -0.70 11.22 -13.22
CA ILE A 312 -1.12 12.35 -12.40
C ILE A 312 -0.77 12.02 -10.94
N PRO A 313 0.28 12.61 -10.36
CA PRO A 313 0.66 12.32 -8.97
C PRO A 313 -0.42 12.74 -7.98
N VAL A 314 -0.64 11.91 -6.98
CA VAL A 314 -1.49 12.18 -5.80
C VAL A 314 -0.60 11.95 -4.58
N VAL A 315 -0.30 13.00 -3.83
CA VAL A 315 0.58 12.92 -2.66
C VAL A 315 -0.24 13.24 -1.42
N ILE A 316 -0.32 12.26 -0.52
CA ILE A 316 -0.98 12.37 0.78
C ILE A 316 0.13 12.39 1.83
N PRO A 317 0.31 13.51 2.56
CA PRO A 317 1.30 13.59 3.63
C PRO A 317 0.93 12.68 4.81
N GLU A 318 1.93 12.29 5.60
CA GLU A 318 1.78 11.35 6.72
C GLU A 318 0.99 11.91 7.88
N VAL A 319 1.26 13.16 8.23
CA VAL A 319 0.64 13.88 9.34
C VAL A 319 -0.28 14.97 8.81
N SER A 320 -1.23 15.45 9.61
CA SER A 320 -2.11 16.57 9.29
C SER A 320 -1.48 17.94 9.54
N THR A 321 -0.47 17.99 10.41
CA THR A 321 0.30 19.20 10.74
C THR A 321 1.80 18.89 10.76
N ASP A 322 2.62 19.79 10.26
CA ASP A 322 4.07 19.68 10.36
C ASP A 322 4.58 19.98 11.79
N VAL A 323 5.89 19.89 11.99
CA VAL A 323 6.57 20.14 13.28
C VAL A 323 6.42 21.59 13.77
N GLU A 324 6.05 22.53 12.90
CA GLU A 324 5.81 23.93 13.20
C GLU A 324 4.32 24.20 13.49
N GLY A 325 3.46 23.20 13.33
CA GLY A 325 2.01 23.28 13.51
C GLY A 325 1.26 23.78 12.28
N ASN A 326 1.90 23.89 11.12
CA ASN A 326 1.21 24.27 9.89
C ASN A 326 0.45 23.08 9.31
N PRO A 327 -0.78 23.25 8.78
CA PRO A 327 -1.48 22.19 8.08
C PRO A 327 -0.69 21.69 6.87
N THR A 328 -0.55 20.39 6.74
CA THR A 328 -0.05 19.76 5.51
C THR A 328 -1.24 19.38 4.64
N THR A 329 -1.10 19.49 3.33
CA THR A 329 -2.23 19.39 2.40
C THR A 329 -1.94 18.36 1.31
N VAL A 330 -2.96 17.59 0.93
CA VAL A 330 -2.89 16.67 -0.19
C VAL A 330 -2.60 17.45 -1.47
N THR A 331 -1.77 16.90 -2.36
CA THR A 331 -1.53 17.50 -3.68
C THR A 331 -1.95 16.59 -4.81
N ILE A 332 -2.56 17.17 -5.84
CA ILE A 332 -2.90 16.49 -7.09
C ILE A 332 -2.17 17.21 -8.21
N ASN A 333 -1.28 16.49 -8.89
CA ASN A 333 -0.41 17.04 -9.92
C ASN A 333 0.36 18.29 -9.45
N GLY A 334 0.80 18.28 -8.19
CA GLY A 334 1.51 19.40 -7.54
C GLY A 334 0.62 20.59 -7.15
N GLN A 335 -0.68 20.55 -7.39
CA GLN A 335 -1.64 21.55 -6.92
C GLN A 335 -2.21 21.14 -5.56
N LEU A 336 -2.35 22.08 -4.63
CA LEU A 336 -3.00 21.85 -3.35
C LEU A 336 -4.46 21.44 -3.56
N MET A 337 -4.90 20.42 -2.85
CA MET A 337 -6.28 19.98 -2.78
C MET A 337 -6.85 20.42 -1.44
N ALA A 338 -7.90 21.24 -1.45
CA ALA A 338 -8.58 21.61 -0.21
C ALA A 338 -9.14 20.36 0.48
N ASP A 339 -9.10 20.34 1.81
CA ASP A 339 -9.78 19.28 2.55
C ASP A 339 -11.29 19.34 2.29
N ARG A 340 -11.93 18.17 2.35
CA ARG A 340 -13.39 18.06 2.19
C ARG A 340 -14.09 18.71 3.38
N GLY A 341 -15.35 19.13 3.17
CA GLY A 341 -16.21 19.60 4.25
C GLY A 341 -16.48 18.50 5.28
N ALA A 342 -17.03 18.88 6.44
CA ALA A 342 -17.38 17.94 7.51
C ALA A 342 -18.38 16.85 7.08
N ASP A 343 -19.18 17.13 6.04
CA ASP A 343 -20.10 16.18 5.40
C ASP A 343 -19.41 15.27 4.36
N GLY A 344 -18.10 15.38 4.19
CA GLY A 344 -17.32 14.67 3.18
C GLY A 344 -17.47 15.25 1.76
N ALA A 345 -18.18 16.36 1.57
CA ALA A 345 -18.35 16.97 0.25
C ALA A 345 -17.12 17.78 -0.18
N VAL A 346 -16.91 17.90 -1.49
CA VAL A 346 -15.95 18.87 -2.03
C VAL A 346 -16.47 20.29 -1.72
N THR A 347 -15.59 21.15 -1.22
CA THR A 347 -15.99 22.50 -0.79
C THR A 347 -16.51 23.34 -1.95
N THR A 348 -17.49 24.21 -1.68
CA THR A 348 -18.06 25.13 -2.69
C THR A 348 -16.98 25.95 -3.39
N GLU A 349 -15.99 26.43 -2.63
CA GLU A 349 -14.86 27.20 -3.18
C GLU A 349 -14.04 26.38 -4.18
N ALA A 350 -13.71 25.12 -3.85
CA ALA A 350 -12.98 24.23 -4.74
C ALA A 350 -13.79 23.91 -6.01
N VAL A 351 -15.12 23.74 -5.90
CA VAL A 351 -16.02 23.53 -7.05
C VAL A 351 -16.08 24.77 -7.95
N GLU A 352 -16.26 25.95 -7.38
CA GLU A 352 -16.33 27.21 -8.13
C GLU A 352 -15.02 27.52 -8.86
N LYS A 353 -13.89 27.33 -8.17
CA LYS A 353 -12.56 27.53 -8.75
C LYS A 353 -12.16 26.39 -9.68
N LYS A 354 -12.73 25.19 -9.50
CA LYS A 354 -12.29 23.93 -10.13
C LYS A 354 -10.85 23.61 -9.77
N GLU A 355 -10.54 23.52 -8.48
CA GLU A 355 -9.18 23.23 -8.00
C GLU A 355 -9.17 22.02 -7.08
N PRO A 356 -8.20 21.09 -7.24
CA PRO A 356 -7.12 21.10 -8.25
C PRO A 356 -7.63 20.69 -9.65
N ARG A 357 -6.99 21.14 -10.73
CA ARG A 357 -7.41 20.81 -12.12
C ARG A 357 -6.35 20.14 -12.98
N VAL A 358 -6.78 19.25 -13.87
CA VAL A 358 -5.92 18.53 -14.82
C VAL A 358 -6.43 18.70 -16.25
N TYR A 359 -5.55 19.14 -17.15
CA TYR A 359 -5.91 19.51 -18.53
C TYR A 359 -5.73 18.39 -19.55
N ASN A 360 -6.70 18.23 -20.46
CA ASN A 360 -6.47 17.64 -21.79
C ASN A 360 -6.53 18.77 -22.81
N GLN A 361 -5.69 18.68 -23.85
CA GLN A 361 -5.68 19.66 -24.93
C GLN A 361 -6.69 19.25 -26.00
N GLU A 362 -7.43 20.22 -26.54
CA GLU A 362 -8.29 19.99 -27.70
C GLU A 362 -7.44 19.50 -28.89
N GLU A 363 -7.94 18.47 -29.56
CA GLU A 363 -7.28 17.90 -30.73
C GLU A 363 -7.17 18.96 -31.84
N LYS A 364 -6.00 18.99 -32.50
CA LYS A 364 -5.84 19.81 -33.70
C LYS A 364 -6.58 19.15 -34.85
N LYS A 365 -7.64 19.79 -35.35
CA LYS A 365 -8.21 19.42 -36.65
C LYS A 365 -7.10 19.51 -37.71
N PRO A 366 -6.93 18.51 -38.58
CA PRO A 366 -5.95 18.60 -39.66
C PRO A 366 -6.27 19.81 -40.54
N ASP A 367 -5.24 20.56 -40.92
CA ASP A 367 -5.40 21.68 -41.85
C ASP A 367 -6.14 21.21 -43.11
N PRO A 368 -7.05 22.02 -43.68
CA PRO A 368 -7.64 21.69 -44.96
C PRO A 368 -6.50 21.48 -45.97
N LYS A 369 -6.41 20.28 -46.55
CA LYS A 369 -5.49 20.01 -47.66
C LYS A 369 -5.68 21.14 -48.69
N PRO A 370 -4.59 21.79 -49.17
CA PRO A 370 -4.71 22.80 -50.20
C PRO A 370 -5.49 22.22 -51.37
N SER A 371 -6.59 22.87 -51.76
CA SER A 371 -7.23 22.55 -53.02
C SER A 371 -6.21 22.83 -54.13
N LEU A 372 -5.89 21.80 -54.90
CA LEU A 372 -5.05 21.96 -56.09
C LEU A 372 -5.69 23.02 -57.00
N PRO A 373 -4.90 23.94 -57.59
CA PRO A 373 -5.45 24.99 -58.43
C PRO A 373 -6.14 24.39 -59.66
N ASN A 374 -7.40 24.74 -59.83
CA ASN A 374 -8.20 24.38 -61.00
C ASN A 374 -7.65 25.18 -62.20
N THR A 375 -6.85 24.54 -63.05
CA THR A 375 -6.41 25.15 -64.31
C THR A 375 -7.50 24.95 -65.35
N GLU A 376 -8.36 25.96 -65.51
CA GLU A 376 -9.31 26.05 -66.62
C GLU A 376 -8.55 26.22 -67.94
N GLY A 377 -8.23 25.08 -68.58
CA GLY A 377 -7.80 25.03 -69.96
C GLY A 377 -8.97 25.31 -70.89
N LYS A 378 -9.03 26.55 -71.41
CA LYS A 378 -9.89 26.96 -72.52
C LYS A 378 -9.45 26.24 -73.80
N GLY A 379 -10.30 25.41 -74.40
CA GLY A 379 -10.15 24.99 -75.79
C GLY A 379 -10.66 23.57 -76.11
N THR A 380 -11.80 23.48 -76.78
CA THR A 380 -12.22 22.36 -77.65
C THR A 380 -12.39 22.94 -79.06
N PRO A 381 -12.29 22.17 -80.19
CA PRO A 381 -13.09 20.95 -80.40
C PRO A 381 -12.50 19.81 -81.27
N SER A 382 -13.25 18.70 -81.29
CA SER A 382 -13.28 17.60 -82.30
C SER A 382 -12.19 16.53 -82.18
N THR A 383 -12.39 15.20 -82.30
CA THR A 383 -13.39 14.37 -83.01
C THR A 383 -13.32 12.91 -82.47
N THR A 384 -14.47 12.21 -82.33
CA THR A 384 -14.79 10.73 -82.43
C THR A 384 -13.94 9.65 -81.69
N PRO A 385 -14.53 8.54 -81.19
CA PRO A 385 -13.99 7.73 -80.09
C PRO A 385 -13.27 6.46 -80.55
N GLU A 386 -12.12 6.15 -79.94
CA GLU A 386 -11.53 4.80 -79.96
C GLU A 386 -10.92 4.41 -78.62
N THR A 387 -11.13 3.16 -78.29
CA THR A 387 -10.83 2.46 -77.06
C THR A 387 -9.39 1.94 -77.00
N LEU A 388 -8.87 1.84 -75.78
CA LEU A 388 -7.76 1.00 -75.30
C LEU A 388 -6.32 1.29 -75.78
N ALA A 389 -5.51 1.80 -74.84
CA ALA A 389 -4.16 1.30 -74.61
C ALA A 389 -3.68 1.65 -73.19
N SER A 390 -3.48 0.62 -72.35
CA SER A 390 -2.81 0.74 -71.07
C SER A 390 -1.36 1.21 -71.27
N LYS A 391 -1.00 2.38 -70.74
CA LYS A 391 0.40 2.78 -70.56
C LYS A 391 0.76 2.65 -69.08
N VAL A 392 1.31 1.48 -68.77
CA VAL A 392 2.05 1.18 -67.54
C VAL A 392 3.19 2.18 -67.39
N LEU A 393 3.29 2.82 -66.22
CA LEU A 393 4.46 3.58 -65.77
C LEU A 393 5.42 2.64 -64.98
N PRO A 394 6.74 2.94 -64.97
CA PRO A 394 7.77 1.99 -64.54
C PRO A 394 7.72 1.67 -63.05
N LYS A 395 7.91 0.38 -62.71
CA LYS A 395 8.12 -0.10 -61.34
C LYS A 395 9.50 0.29 -60.85
N THR A 396 9.57 0.98 -59.71
CA THR A 396 10.80 1.21 -58.95
C THR A 396 10.97 0.15 -57.86
N GLY A 397 11.99 -0.71 -58.01
CA GLY A 397 12.95 -0.97 -56.93
C GLY A 397 12.70 -2.07 -55.90
N GLU A 398 11.71 -2.95 -56.02
CA GLU A 398 11.38 -3.94 -54.98
C GLU A 398 12.12 -5.30 -55.10
N GLN A 399 13.33 -5.32 -55.66
CA GLN A 399 14.12 -6.57 -55.89
C GLN A 399 15.41 -6.66 -55.04
N LEU A 400 15.69 -5.67 -54.19
CA LEU A 400 16.91 -5.63 -53.36
C LEU A 400 16.72 -6.09 -51.90
N SER A 401 15.49 -6.30 -51.42
CA SER A 401 15.23 -6.60 -50.01
C SER A 401 15.38 -8.09 -49.62
N LEU A 402 15.18 -9.01 -50.57
CA LEU A 402 15.15 -10.45 -50.28
C LEU A 402 16.57 -11.05 -50.15
N TRP A 403 17.54 -10.57 -50.92
CA TRP A 403 18.94 -11.00 -50.80
C TRP A 403 19.62 -10.47 -49.52
N LEU A 404 19.28 -9.25 -49.10
CA LEU A 404 19.80 -8.67 -47.85
C LEU A 404 19.27 -9.40 -46.60
N THR A 405 18.02 -9.87 -46.63
CA THR A 405 17.46 -10.68 -45.54
C THR A 405 18.09 -12.07 -45.48
N ILE A 406 18.33 -12.73 -46.62
CA ILE A 406 19.04 -14.02 -46.67
C ILE A 406 20.50 -13.88 -46.18
N LEU A 407 21.20 -12.82 -46.58
CA LEU A 407 22.58 -12.55 -46.14
C LEU A 407 22.65 -12.27 -44.63
N GLY A 408 21.66 -11.56 -44.08
CA GLY A 408 21.56 -11.29 -42.64
C GLY A 408 21.37 -12.56 -41.79
N VAL A 409 20.52 -13.47 -42.23
CA VAL A 409 20.29 -14.76 -41.53
C VAL A 409 21.54 -15.64 -41.57
N LEU A 410 22.27 -15.67 -42.69
CA LEU A 410 23.53 -16.41 -42.82
C LEU A 410 24.61 -15.87 -41.87
N LEU A 411 24.74 -14.55 -41.75
CA LEU A 411 25.69 -13.91 -40.83
C LEU A 411 25.39 -14.26 -39.37
N VAL A 412 24.12 -14.19 -38.95
CA VAL A 412 23.72 -14.58 -37.58
C VAL A 412 24.01 -16.07 -37.33
N GLY A 413 23.71 -16.94 -38.30
CA GLY A 413 24.04 -18.37 -38.22
C GLY A 413 25.53 -18.64 -38.03
N THR A 414 26.40 -17.93 -38.78
CA THR A 414 27.86 -18.07 -38.63
C THR A 414 28.38 -17.58 -37.28
N VAL A 415 27.81 -16.50 -36.71
CA VAL A 415 28.20 -16.00 -35.39
C VAL A 415 27.80 -16.98 -34.28
N VAL A 416 26.61 -17.59 -34.39
CA VAL A 416 26.15 -18.61 -33.43
C VAL A 416 27.02 -19.87 -33.49
N LEU A 417 27.37 -20.33 -34.70
CA LEU A 417 28.25 -21.49 -34.89
C LEU A 417 29.67 -21.21 -34.37
N TYR A 418 30.21 -20.02 -34.63
CA TYR A 418 31.52 -19.62 -34.12
C TYR A 418 31.55 -19.53 -32.58
N ARG A 419 30.50 -18.99 -31.95
CA ARG A 419 30.37 -18.99 -30.49
C ARG A 419 30.26 -20.39 -29.89
N LYS A 420 29.57 -21.31 -30.59
CA LYS A 420 29.40 -22.69 -30.14
C LYS A 420 30.68 -23.51 -30.28
N GLN A 421 31.49 -23.27 -31.32
CA GLN A 421 32.83 -23.87 -31.45
C GLN A 421 33.79 -23.37 -30.37
N ARG A 422 33.80 -22.07 -30.08
CA ARG A 422 34.64 -21.50 -29.00
C ARG A 422 34.26 -21.97 -27.59
N ALA A 423 32.99 -22.31 -27.36
CA ALA A 423 32.57 -22.90 -26.09
C ALA A 423 33.09 -24.34 -25.91
N HIS A 424 33.30 -25.07 -27.01
CA HIS A 424 33.86 -26.43 -26.99
C HIS A 424 35.39 -26.49 -26.96
N GLU A 425 36.10 -25.41 -27.29
CA GLU A 425 37.57 -25.32 -27.20
C GLU A 425 38.07 -24.85 -25.82
N ASN A 426 37.17 -24.44 -24.92
CA ASN A 426 37.49 -23.95 -23.57
C ASN A 426 36.96 -24.85 -22.44
N GLU A 427 36.54 -26.09 -22.75
CA GLU A 427 36.42 -27.23 -21.84
C GLU A 427 37.53 -28.24 -22.17
#